data_AF-A0A0L0HVI2-F1
#
_entry.id   AF-A0A0L0HVI2-F1
#
_cell.length_a   1.000
_cell.length_b   1.000
_cell.length_c   1.000
_cell.angle_alpha   90.00
_cell.angle_beta   90.00
_cell.angle_gamma   90.00
#
_symmetry.space_group_name_H-M   'P 1'
#
loop_
_entity.id
_entity.type
_entity.pdbx_description
1 polymer ?
#
loop_
_entity_poly.entity_id
_entity_poly.type
_entity_poly.pdbx_seq_one_letter_code
_entity_poly.pdbx_strand_id
1 'polypeptide(L)'
;MSTQAYSSPSKVSSCSHVHRLFVLLLLIVSIILVTVPPAHAKNPINYKSEHSNYGDFHKYAQSAREHLVTQDLSQEPLPKSTEEEDLYYFFSLHDYNEDSHLDGNELMAAFTQAGEMPPVGSRLSRKDLEEMIDHALEEDDTDGDGKISWEEYLASQLYHDAE
;
A
#
# COMPACT_ATOMS: atom_id res chain seq x y z
N MET A 1 89.31 33.15 -24.19
CA MET A 1 88.24 32.53 -25.01
C MET A 1 88.13 31.08 -24.59
N SER A 2 87.04 30.69 -23.92
CA SER A 2 86.56 29.30 -23.84
C SER A 2 85.04 29.31 -23.66
N THR A 3 84.41 28.34 -24.30
CA THR A 3 83.03 28.27 -24.77
C THR A 3 82.03 27.67 -23.77
N GLN A 4 80.74 27.93 -24.05
CA GLN A 4 79.49 27.60 -23.34
C GLN A 4 79.30 26.15 -22.84
N ALA A 5 78.43 25.96 -21.84
CA ALA A 5 77.29 25.02 -21.96
C ALA A 5 76.19 25.27 -20.90
N TYR A 6 74.96 25.41 -21.39
CA TYR A 6 73.70 25.46 -20.67
C TYR A 6 73.28 24.02 -20.29
N SER A 7 72.70 23.81 -19.12
CA SER A 7 71.99 22.57 -18.79
C SER A 7 70.86 22.87 -17.80
N SER A 8 69.63 22.80 -18.29
CA SER A 8 68.42 22.69 -17.46
C SER A 8 67.99 21.23 -17.44
N PRO A 9 67.68 20.63 -16.27
CA PRO A 9 66.94 19.38 -16.24
C PRO A 9 65.42 19.63 -16.16
N SER A 10 64.74 18.83 -16.94
CA SER A 10 63.33 18.79 -17.30
C SER A 10 62.36 18.46 -16.16
N LYS A 11 61.18 19.08 -16.26
CA LYS A 11 59.96 18.86 -15.46
C LYS A 11 59.43 17.43 -15.64
N VAL A 12 59.18 16.72 -14.54
CA VAL A 12 58.75 15.30 -14.54
C VAL A 12 57.22 15.21 -14.63
N SER A 13 56.71 14.69 -15.75
CA SER A 13 55.29 14.54 -16.11
C SER A 13 54.60 13.31 -15.50
N SER A 14 54.60 13.17 -14.17
CA SER A 14 54.02 11.97 -13.51
C SER A 14 52.58 12.12 -12.99
N CYS A 15 51.97 13.31 -13.07
CA CYS A 15 50.69 13.63 -12.41
C CYS A 15 49.42 13.41 -13.29
N SER A 16 49.57 13.11 -14.58
CA SER A 16 48.43 13.06 -15.52
C SER A 16 47.71 11.70 -15.56
N HIS A 17 48.38 10.61 -15.21
CA HIS A 17 47.81 9.26 -15.34
C HIS A 17 46.83 8.91 -14.22
N VAL A 18 47.18 9.23 -12.97
CA VAL A 18 46.32 8.97 -11.81
C VAL A 18 45.02 9.78 -11.86
N HIS A 19 45.10 11.01 -12.37
CA HIS A 19 43.94 11.87 -12.55
C HIS A 19 43.01 11.36 -13.65
N ARG A 20 43.57 10.87 -14.77
CA ARG A 20 42.79 10.25 -15.86
C ARG A 20 42.08 8.97 -15.42
N LEU A 21 42.73 8.15 -14.59
CA LEU A 21 42.14 6.92 -14.05
C LEU A 21 40.97 7.25 -13.10
N PHE A 22 41.13 8.27 -12.27
CA PHE A 22 40.10 8.72 -11.33
C PHE A 22 38.87 9.30 -12.05
N VAL A 23 39.08 10.12 -13.08
CA VAL A 23 37.99 10.68 -13.90
C VAL A 23 37.24 9.57 -14.65
N LEU A 24 37.94 8.57 -15.19
CA LEU A 24 37.29 7.41 -15.83
C LEU A 24 36.43 6.61 -14.84
N LEU A 25 36.91 6.42 -13.62
CA LEU A 25 36.16 5.70 -12.58
C LEU A 25 34.88 6.46 -12.17
N LEU A 26 34.97 7.79 -12.02
CA LEU A 26 33.80 8.64 -11.75
C LEU A 26 32.78 8.61 -12.89
N LEU A 27 33.23 8.62 -14.14
CA LEU A 27 32.34 8.52 -15.31
C LEU A 27 31.65 7.16 -15.38
N ILE A 28 32.34 6.07 -15.09
CA ILE A 28 31.74 4.72 -15.07
C ILE A 28 30.69 4.60 -13.96
N VAL A 29 30.96 5.12 -12.75
CA VAL A 29 29.98 5.14 -11.65
C VAL A 29 28.76 6.00 -12.00
N SER A 30 28.97 7.15 -12.64
CA SER A 30 27.87 8.00 -13.12
C SER A 30 27.01 7.33 -14.18
N ILE A 31 27.60 6.50 -15.05
CA ILE A 31 26.86 5.76 -16.07
C ILE A 31 26.02 4.64 -15.42
N ILE A 32 26.58 3.91 -14.45
CA ILE A 32 25.86 2.83 -13.74
C ILE A 32 24.65 3.36 -12.97
N LEU A 33 24.73 4.56 -12.39
CA LEU A 33 23.60 5.19 -11.68
C LEU A 33 22.43 5.57 -12.60
N VAL A 34 22.71 5.85 -13.88
CA VAL A 34 21.71 6.33 -14.86
C VAL A 34 21.07 5.17 -15.63
N THR A 35 21.67 3.98 -15.64
CA THR A 35 21.19 2.82 -16.42
C THR A 35 20.43 1.78 -15.61
N VAL A 36 20.01 2.07 -14.38
CA VAL A 36 19.06 1.18 -13.68
C VAL A 36 17.65 1.56 -14.18
N PRO A 37 17.03 0.80 -15.11
CA PRO A 37 15.63 1.02 -15.41
C PRO A 37 14.82 0.80 -14.13
N PRO A 38 13.73 1.56 -13.88
CA PRO A 38 12.80 1.23 -12.82
C PRO A 38 12.25 -0.17 -13.09
N ALA A 39 12.78 -1.16 -12.37
CA ALA A 39 12.27 -2.51 -12.42
C ALA A 39 10.93 -2.52 -11.67
N HIS A 40 9.89 -3.00 -12.37
CA HIS A 40 8.48 -3.07 -12.00
C HIS A 40 7.67 -1.80 -12.29
N ALA A 41 7.22 -1.71 -13.54
CA ALA A 41 5.84 -1.29 -13.76
C ALA A 41 4.94 -2.25 -12.96
N LYS A 42 4.47 -1.80 -11.80
CA LYS A 42 3.36 -2.45 -11.12
C LYS A 42 2.18 -2.37 -12.09
N ASN A 43 1.48 -3.48 -12.33
CA ASN A 43 0.10 -3.32 -12.75
C ASN A 43 -0.60 -2.68 -11.54
N PRO A 44 -1.13 -1.45 -11.64
CA PRO A 44 -1.94 -0.92 -10.55
C PRO A 44 -3.08 -1.92 -10.34
N ILE A 45 -3.24 -2.39 -9.10
CA ILE A 45 -4.50 -3.02 -8.73
C ILE A 45 -5.55 -1.93 -8.92
N ASN A 46 -6.47 -2.16 -9.85
CA ASN A 46 -7.52 -1.21 -10.13
C ASN A 46 -8.55 -1.33 -9.02
N TYR A 47 -8.31 -0.63 -7.90
CA TYR A 47 -9.27 -0.47 -6.80
C TYR A 47 -10.49 0.37 -7.22
N LYS A 48 -10.45 1.04 -8.39
CA LYS A 48 -11.64 1.66 -9.02
C LYS A 48 -12.59 0.60 -9.60
N SER A 49 -13.02 -0.31 -8.75
CA SER A 49 -14.18 -1.15 -8.96
C SER A 49 -15.44 -0.33 -8.69
N GLU A 50 -16.56 -0.63 -9.33
CA GLU A 50 -17.88 -0.03 -9.07
C GLU A 50 -18.45 -0.47 -7.68
N HIS A 51 -17.59 -0.74 -6.71
CA HIS A 51 -17.90 -1.41 -5.44
C HIS A 51 -17.14 -0.70 -4.31
N SER A 52 -17.72 -0.68 -3.10
CA SER A 52 -17.21 0.09 -1.95
C SER A 52 -15.71 -0.09 -1.65
N ASN A 53 -15.10 0.88 -0.97
CA ASN A 53 -13.72 0.80 -0.45
C ASN A 53 -13.46 -0.40 0.50
N TYR A 54 -14.52 -1.09 0.95
CA TYR A 54 -14.46 -2.18 1.91
C TYR A 54 -14.87 -3.53 1.34
N GLY A 55 -15.00 -3.61 0.00
CA GLY A 55 -15.40 -4.82 -0.70
C GLY A 55 -16.89 -5.12 -0.60
N ASP A 56 -17.24 -6.40 -0.78
CA ASP A 56 -18.62 -6.90 -0.66
C ASP A 56 -18.92 -7.27 0.80
N PHE A 57 -19.16 -6.24 1.63
CA PHE A 57 -19.46 -6.40 3.06
C PHE A 57 -20.75 -7.20 3.30
N HIS A 58 -21.70 -7.21 2.35
CA HIS A 58 -22.95 -7.98 2.45
C HIS A 58 -22.67 -9.49 2.52
N LYS A 59 -21.81 -10.00 1.62
CA LYS A 59 -21.38 -11.40 1.67
C LYS A 59 -20.60 -11.72 2.94
N TYR A 60 -19.76 -10.79 3.39
CA TYR A 60 -18.98 -10.99 4.60
C TYR A 60 -19.86 -11.04 5.86
N ALA A 61 -20.75 -10.06 6.04
CA ALA A 61 -21.67 -10.01 7.16
C ALA A 61 -22.56 -11.26 7.23
N GLN A 62 -23.04 -11.74 6.08
CA GLN A 62 -23.78 -13.00 6.01
C GLN A 62 -22.94 -14.20 6.44
N SER A 63 -21.73 -14.36 5.89
CA SER A 63 -20.85 -15.47 6.23
C SER A 63 -20.46 -15.46 7.72
N ALA A 64 -20.13 -14.29 8.26
CA ALA A 64 -19.80 -14.13 9.68
C ALA A 64 -20.99 -14.48 10.58
N ARG A 65 -22.21 -14.05 10.24
CA ARG A 65 -23.42 -14.41 10.98
C ARG A 65 -23.75 -15.91 10.86
N GLU A 66 -23.59 -16.52 9.68
CA GLU A 66 -23.77 -17.96 9.48
C GLU A 66 -22.80 -18.80 10.35
N HIS A 67 -21.54 -18.36 10.46
CA HIS A 67 -20.55 -19.01 11.33
C HIS A 67 -20.94 -18.95 12.81
N LEU A 68 -21.55 -17.85 13.26
CA LEU A 68 -22.06 -17.72 14.63
C LEU A 68 -23.26 -18.64 14.88
N VAL A 69 -24.22 -18.69 13.95
CA VAL A 69 -25.43 -19.54 14.06
C VAL A 69 -25.09 -21.03 14.04
N THR A 70 -24.10 -21.42 13.25
CA THR A 70 -23.68 -22.83 13.18
C THR A 70 -23.04 -23.30 14.48
N GLN A 71 -22.39 -22.42 15.25
CA GLN A 71 -21.87 -22.75 16.60
C GLN A 71 -22.98 -22.92 17.64
N ASP A 72 -24.11 -22.22 17.50
CA ASP A 72 -25.19 -22.19 18.50
C ASP A 72 -26.27 -23.27 18.30
N LEU A 73 -26.08 -24.22 17.36
CA LEU A 73 -27.01 -25.33 17.06
C LEU A 73 -28.46 -24.92 16.72
N SER A 74 -28.75 -23.64 16.54
CA SER A 74 -30.05 -23.14 16.08
C SER A 74 -30.20 -23.42 14.58
N GLN A 75 -31.17 -24.25 14.20
CA GLN A 75 -31.50 -24.60 12.80
C GLN A 75 -32.35 -23.53 12.10
N GLU A 76 -32.57 -22.38 12.72
CA GLU A 76 -33.41 -21.33 12.16
C GLU A 76 -32.60 -20.54 11.11
N PRO A 77 -33.09 -20.42 9.87
CA PRO A 77 -32.47 -19.57 8.88
C PRO A 77 -32.44 -18.13 9.43
N LEU A 78 -31.25 -17.52 9.41
CA LEU A 78 -31.09 -16.13 9.81
C LEU A 78 -32.08 -15.26 9.04
N PRO A 79 -32.81 -14.35 9.71
CA PRO A 79 -33.56 -13.34 9.00
C PRO A 79 -32.58 -12.58 8.10
N LYS A 80 -33.00 -12.29 6.86
CA LYS A 80 -32.22 -11.41 5.99
C LYS A 80 -32.02 -10.09 6.72
N SER A 81 -30.77 -9.74 6.97
CA SER A 81 -30.40 -8.43 7.47
C SER A 81 -30.70 -7.36 6.44
N THR A 82 -30.95 -6.16 6.93
CA THR A 82 -30.96 -4.94 6.12
C THR A 82 -29.53 -4.53 5.76
N GLU A 83 -29.37 -3.73 4.71
CA GLU A 83 -28.07 -3.18 4.32
C GLU A 83 -27.45 -2.35 5.45
N GLU A 84 -28.25 -1.53 6.14
CA GLU A 84 -27.81 -0.77 7.32
C GLU A 84 -27.28 -1.67 8.45
N GLU A 85 -27.95 -2.80 8.71
CA GLU A 85 -27.49 -3.77 9.71
C GLU A 85 -26.20 -4.48 9.29
N ASP A 86 -25.96 -4.66 7.99
CA ASP A 86 -24.71 -5.23 7.46
C ASP A 86 -23.56 -4.25 7.59
N LEU A 87 -23.81 -2.98 7.27
CA LEU A 87 -22.84 -1.89 7.43
C LEU A 87 -22.42 -1.74 8.89
N TYR A 88 -23.41 -1.64 9.79
CA TYR A 88 -23.15 -1.54 11.21
C TYR A 88 -22.39 -2.77 11.73
N TYR A 89 -22.80 -3.96 11.31
CA TYR A 89 -22.15 -5.20 11.75
C TYR A 89 -20.69 -5.28 11.27
N PHE A 90 -20.41 -4.91 10.01
CA PHE A 90 -19.05 -4.87 9.50
C PHE A 90 -18.17 -3.91 10.32
N PHE A 91 -18.68 -2.71 10.58
CA PHE A 91 -17.97 -1.70 11.37
C PHE A 91 -17.70 -2.19 12.79
N SER A 92 -18.74 -2.62 13.51
CA SER A 92 -18.61 -3.07 14.90
C SER A 92 -17.77 -4.33 15.07
N LEU A 93 -17.67 -5.20 14.06
CA LEU A 93 -16.85 -6.41 14.16
C LEU A 93 -15.35 -6.11 14.12
N HIS A 94 -14.95 -4.99 13.51
CA HIS A 94 -13.54 -4.64 13.30
C HIS A 94 -13.07 -3.46 14.13
N ASP A 95 -13.97 -2.69 14.76
CA ASP A 95 -13.65 -1.77 15.85
C ASP A 95 -13.30 -2.58 17.12
N TYR A 96 -12.04 -3.00 17.23
CA TYR A 96 -11.60 -3.90 18.30
C TYR A 96 -11.39 -3.19 19.62
N ASN A 97 -11.11 -1.89 19.57
CA ASN A 97 -10.84 -1.07 20.74
C ASN A 97 -12.11 -0.34 21.26
N GLU A 98 -13.22 -0.46 20.53
CA GLU A 98 -14.54 0.14 20.81
C GLU A 98 -14.50 1.67 20.89
N ASP A 99 -13.61 2.31 20.12
CA ASP A 99 -13.49 3.77 20.07
C ASP A 99 -14.38 4.42 19.01
N SER A 100 -15.21 3.63 18.32
CA SER A 100 -16.12 4.07 17.24
C SER A 100 -15.39 4.62 16.02
N HIS A 101 -14.15 4.19 15.79
CA HIS A 101 -13.39 4.49 14.58
C HIS A 101 -12.76 3.20 14.04
N LEU A 102 -12.40 3.21 12.76
CA LEU A 102 -11.57 2.18 12.15
C LEU A 102 -10.19 2.76 11.84
N ASP A 103 -9.17 2.28 12.55
CA ASP A 103 -7.78 2.62 12.25
C ASP A 103 -7.17 1.71 11.18
N GLY A 104 -5.99 2.08 10.66
CA GLY A 104 -5.33 1.30 9.61
C GLY A 104 -5.01 -0.15 9.99
N ASN A 105 -4.81 -0.48 11.28
CA ASN A 105 -4.60 -1.85 11.72
C ASN A 105 -5.91 -2.64 11.77
N GLU A 106 -7.01 -1.98 12.13
CA GLU A 106 -8.36 -2.56 12.10
C GLU A 106 -8.81 -2.82 10.66
N LEU A 107 -8.55 -1.88 9.74
CA LEU A 107 -8.75 -2.06 8.30
C LEU A 107 -7.91 -3.19 7.71
N MET A 108 -6.63 -3.27 8.10
CA MET A 108 -5.72 -4.36 7.73
C MET A 108 -6.28 -5.73 8.13
N ALA A 109 -6.81 -5.83 9.35
CA ALA A 109 -7.44 -7.05 9.85
C ALA A 109 -8.74 -7.36 9.08
N ALA A 110 -9.56 -6.34 8.83
CA ALA A 110 -10.82 -6.47 8.11
C ALA A 110 -10.61 -7.00 6.68
N PHE A 111 -9.74 -6.38 5.88
CA PHE A 111 -9.47 -6.82 4.50
C PHE A 111 -8.81 -8.20 4.44
N THR A 112 -8.01 -8.54 5.46
CA THR A 112 -7.45 -9.88 5.62
C THR A 112 -8.53 -10.93 5.89
N GLN A 113 -9.52 -10.59 6.73
CA GLN A 113 -10.58 -11.51 7.16
C GLN A 113 -11.71 -11.62 6.14
N ALA A 114 -12.02 -10.54 5.41
CA ALA A 114 -13.07 -10.47 4.41
C ALA A 114 -12.80 -11.33 3.15
N GLY A 115 -11.62 -11.95 3.05
CA GLY A 115 -11.27 -12.79 1.91
C GLY A 115 -10.93 -11.99 0.65
N GLU A 116 -10.68 -10.69 0.78
CA GLU A 116 -10.04 -9.90 -0.28
C GLU A 116 -8.60 -10.38 -0.54
N MET A 117 -8.00 -11.08 0.43
CA MET A 117 -6.90 -12.00 0.15
C MET A 117 -7.40 -13.26 -0.55
N PRO A 118 -6.91 -13.58 -1.76
CA PRO A 118 -7.00 -14.94 -2.24
C PRO A 118 -6.12 -15.83 -1.33
N PRO A 119 -6.37 -17.16 -1.27
CA PRO A 119 -5.74 -18.05 -0.31
C PRO A 119 -4.22 -17.96 -0.34
N VAL A 120 -3.58 -18.18 0.83
CA VAL A 120 -2.12 -18.19 1.02
C VAL A 120 -1.41 -18.83 -0.17
N GLY A 121 -0.75 -18.01 -1.00
CA GLY A 121 -0.16 -18.42 -2.28
C GLY A 121 -0.59 -17.60 -3.50
N SER A 122 -1.63 -16.79 -3.39
CA SER A 122 -1.99 -15.77 -4.38
C SER A 122 -1.27 -14.44 -4.16
N ARG A 123 -1.06 -13.70 -5.24
CA ARG A 123 -0.12 -12.57 -5.36
C ARG A 123 -0.58 -11.23 -4.75
N LEU A 124 -1.46 -11.20 -3.74
CA LEU A 124 -1.60 -9.97 -2.96
C LEU A 124 -0.44 -9.93 -1.97
N SER A 125 0.47 -9.00 -2.23
CA SER A 125 1.58 -8.71 -1.34
C SER A 125 1.10 -7.79 -0.23
N ARG A 126 1.77 -7.80 0.93
CA ARG A 126 1.48 -6.84 2.02
C ARG A 126 1.45 -5.38 1.54
N LYS A 127 2.21 -5.06 0.48
CA LYS A 127 2.21 -3.74 -0.13
C LYS A 127 0.88 -3.40 -0.80
N ASP A 128 0.22 -4.36 -1.43
CA ASP A 128 -1.07 -4.13 -2.07
C ASP A 128 -2.14 -3.84 -1.00
N LEU A 129 -2.03 -4.51 0.15
CA LEU A 129 -2.90 -4.27 1.30
C LEU A 129 -2.63 -2.91 1.96
N GLU A 130 -1.37 -2.51 2.11
CA GLU A 130 -0.99 -1.14 2.51
C GLU A 130 -1.59 -0.11 1.52
N GLU A 131 -1.51 -0.36 0.21
CA GLU A 131 -2.10 0.54 -0.82
C GLU A 131 -3.64 0.61 -0.74
N MET A 132 -4.33 -0.46 -0.36
CA MET A 132 -5.80 -0.46 -0.15
C MET A 132 -6.20 0.33 1.10
N ILE A 133 -5.45 0.19 2.18
CA ILE A 133 -5.68 0.95 3.42
C ILE A 133 -5.41 2.43 3.20
N ASP A 134 -4.29 2.75 2.54
CA ASP A 134 -3.95 4.13 2.18
C ASP A 134 -5.07 4.76 1.34
N HIS A 135 -5.65 4.01 0.40
CA HIS A 135 -6.75 4.49 -0.43
C HIS A 135 -8.04 4.73 0.38
N ALA A 136 -8.43 3.80 1.23
CA ALA A 136 -9.63 3.93 2.07
C ALA A 136 -9.51 5.15 3.00
N LEU A 137 -8.35 5.34 3.65
CA LEU A 137 -8.10 6.52 4.47
C LEU A 137 -8.08 7.80 3.62
N GLU A 138 -7.45 7.80 2.45
CA GLU A 138 -7.40 8.99 1.59
C GLU A 138 -8.78 9.48 1.14
N GLU A 139 -9.73 8.56 0.91
CA GLU A 139 -11.07 8.90 0.46
C GLU A 139 -12.06 9.21 1.59
N ASP A 140 -11.98 8.47 2.69
CA ASP A 140 -13.03 8.46 3.71
C ASP A 140 -12.64 9.21 5.01
N ASP A 141 -11.35 9.39 5.33
CA ASP A 141 -10.88 10.21 6.47
C ASP A 141 -10.96 11.70 6.09
N THR A 142 -12.11 12.33 6.37
CA THR A 142 -12.42 13.69 5.94
C THR A 142 -11.87 14.75 6.87
N ASP A 143 -11.64 14.42 8.14
CA ASP A 143 -11.09 15.32 9.13
C ASP A 143 -9.57 15.19 9.34
N GLY A 144 -8.97 14.12 8.81
CA GLY A 144 -7.53 13.88 8.73
C GLY A 144 -6.93 13.39 10.03
N ASP A 145 -7.70 12.73 10.90
CA ASP A 145 -7.22 12.21 12.18
C ASP A 145 -6.49 10.85 12.07
N GLY A 146 -6.49 10.26 10.87
CA GLY A 146 -5.86 8.99 10.54
C GLY A 146 -6.74 7.78 10.83
N LYS A 147 -8.04 7.98 11.04
CA LYS A 147 -9.04 6.95 11.27
C LYS A 147 -10.32 7.28 10.49
N ILE A 148 -11.25 6.33 10.47
CA ILE A 148 -12.54 6.49 9.80
C ILE A 148 -13.63 6.37 10.87
N SER A 149 -14.32 7.47 11.16
CA SER A 149 -15.47 7.47 12.07
C SER A 149 -16.68 6.73 11.46
N TRP A 150 -17.65 6.37 12.29
CA TRP A 150 -18.91 5.78 11.81
C TRP A 150 -19.63 6.69 10.80
N GLU A 151 -19.62 7.99 11.03
CA GLU A 151 -20.25 8.97 10.14
C GLU A 151 -19.57 9.04 8.77
N GLU A 152 -18.24 9.02 8.75
CA GLU A 152 -17.44 9.01 7.53
C GLU A 152 -17.62 7.72 6.74
N TYR A 153 -17.57 6.58 7.44
CA TYR A 153 -17.84 5.28 6.86
C TYR A 153 -19.22 5.24 6.19
N LEU A 154 -20.27 5.67 6.91
CA LEU A 154 -21.63 5.67 6.38
C LEU A 154 -21.78 6.61 5.18
N ALA A 155 -21.14 7.79 5.24
CA ALA A 155 -21.15 8.73 4.13
C ALA A 155 -20.54 8.09 2.87
N SER A 156 -19.38 7.44 2.99
CA SER A 156 -18.71 6.70 1.92
C SER A 156 -19.63 5.67 1.26
N GLN A 157 -20.33 4.86 2.07
CA GLN A 157 -21.25 3.84 1.55
C GLN A 157 -22.46 4.42 0.83
N LEU A 158 -23.03 5.50 1.35
CA LEU A 158 -24.19 6.17 0.73
C LEU A 158 -23.86 6.80 -0.63
N TYR A 159 -22.62 7.23 -0.86
CA TYR A 159 -22.22 7.80 -2.15
C TYR A 159 -22.20 6.76 -3.27
N HIS A 160 -21.94 5.49 -2.96
CA HIS A 160 -21.85 4.43 -3.96
C HIS A 160 -23.22 3.91 -4.44
N ASP A 161 -24.29 4.08 -3.67
CA ASP A 161 -25.65 3.64 -4.07
C ASP A 161 -26.38 4.63 -5.00
N ALA A 162 -25.81 5.83 -5.21
CA ALA A 162 -26.47 6.95 -5.88
C ALA A 162 -26.11 7.15 -7.37
N GLU A 163 -25.19 6.35 -7.94
CA GLU A 163 -24.81 6.34 -9.38
C GLU A 163 -25.39 5.14 -10.14
#